data_AF-A0A5P9GXZ6-F1
#
_entry.id   AF-A0A5P9GXZ6-F1
#
_cell.length_a   1.000
_cell.length_b   1.000
_cell.length_c   1.000
_cell.angle_alpha   90.00
_cell.angle_beta   90.00
_cell.angle_gamma   90.00
#
_symmetry.space_group_name_H-M   'P 1'
#
loop_
_entity.id
_entity.type
_entity.pdbx_description
1 polymer ?
#
loop_
_entity_poly.entity_id
_entity_poly.type
_entity_poly.pdbx_seq_one_letter_code
_entity_poly.pdbx_strand_id
1 'polypeptide(L)'
;MFSESCLPLHPAHPTARFEAMTPALPPRFEITRAEIERVVSAFYAACRAHPGLAPVFAAHVTDWPAHEARVSDFWANTILHERCYVGNAMQTHVQAGNVKPGMFSTWLDLFETTLHSELPPAKAAAWSALAHRIGQTLRAGVVNRETHPGGVPKLGNPF
;
A
#
# COMPACT_ATOMS: atom_id res chain seq x y z
N MET A 1 -17.18 62.02 -39.97
CA MET A 1 -17.52 61.05 -41.03
C MET A 1 -16.37 60.05 -41.10
N PHE A 2 -16.69 58.76 -41.03
CA PHE A 2 -15.81 57.62 -40.85
C PHE A 2 -14.67 57.52 -41.88
N SER A 3 -13.50 57.02 -41.46
CA SER A 3 -12.79 56.02 -42.26
C SER A 3 -11.76 55.24 -41.43
N GLU A 4 -11.81 53.94 -41.61
CA GLU A 4 -11.11 52.88 -40.88
C GLU A 4 -9.83 52.42 -41.61
N SER A 5 -9.09 51.53 -40.94
CA SER A 5 -8.02 50.63 -41.45
C SER A 5 -6.64 51.28 -41.71
N CYS A 6 -5.50 50.67 -41.37
CA CYS A 6 -5.17 49.25 -41.29
C CYS A 6 -3.98 49.03 -40.32
N LEU A 7 -4.06 48.00 -39.46
CA LEU A 7 -2.92 47.43 -38.72
C LEU A 7 -2.00 46.62 -39.66
N PRO A 8 -0.74 46.38 -39.26
CA PRO A 8 -0.21 45.03 -39.39
C PRO A 8 0.35 44.46 -38.07
N LEU A 9 -0.21 43.30 -37.74
CA LEU A 9 0.40 42.02 -37.33
C LEU A 9 1.64 42.01 -36.40
N HIS A 10 1.43 41.29 -35.30
CA HIS A 10 2.27 40.99 -34.14
C HIS A 10 3.47 40.05 -34.48
N PRO A 11 4.41 39.81 -33.54
CA PRO A 11 4.12 38.78 -32.54
C PRO A 11 4.43 39.20 -31.10
N ALA A 12 3.51 38.85 -30.21
CA ALA A 12 3.76 38.68 -28.80
C ALA A 12 4.63 37.45 -28.69
N HIS A 13 5.74 37.58 -27.97
CA HIS A 13 6.36 36.43 -27.35
C HIS A 13 5.29 35.75 -26.48
N PRO A 14 5.05 34.44 -26.63
CA PRO A 14 4.34 33.71 -25.61
C PRO A 14 5.22 33.76 -24.37
N THR A 15 4.83 34.56 -23.38
CA THR A 15 5.32 34.40 -22.02
C THR A 15 4.95 32.97 -21.65
N ALA A 16 5.93 32.07 -21.70
CA ALA A 16 5.76 30.72 -21.20
C ALA A 16 5.23 30.88 -19.77
N ARG A 17 3.95 30.57 -19.59
CA ARG A 17 3.42 30.29 -18.27
C ARG A 17 4.19 29.07 -17.84
N PHE A 18 5.21 29.26 -17.00
CA PHE A 18 5.68 28.18 -16.14
C PHE A 18 4.45 27.78 -15.34
N GLU A 19 3.72 26.78 -15.84
CA GLU A 19 2.86 25.97 -15.00
C GLU A 19 3.78 25.46 -13.92
N ALA A 20 3.71 26.08 -12.74
CA ALA A 20 4.32 25.56 -11.54
C ALA A 20 3.65 24.21 -11.30
N MET A 21 4.25 23.15 -11.85
CA MET A 21 3.99 21.79 -11.45
C MET A 21 4.18 21.80 -9.94
N THR A 22 3.09 21.68 -9.20
CA THR A 22 3.13 21.64 -7.74
C THR A 22 4.13 20.55 -7.38
N PRO A 23 5.19 20.83 -6.59
CA PRO A 23 6.17 19.80 -6.31
C PRO A 23 5.43 18.66 -5.64
N ALA A 24 5.45 17.49 -6.30
CA ALA A 24 4.89 16.28 -5.73
C ALA A 24 5.51 16.09 -4.34
N LEU A 25 4.67 15.74 -3.36
CA LEU A 25 5.16 15.47 -2.01
C LEU A 25 6.29 14.44 -2.10
N PRO A 26 7.45 14.70 -1.47
CA PRO A 26 8.55 13.74 -1.50
C PRO A 26 8.09 12.43 -0.87
N PRO A 27 8.65 11.29 -1.30
CA PRO A 27 8.29 10.02 -0.72
C PRO A 27 8.66 9.98 0.77
N ARG A 28 7.96 9.16 1.54
CA ARG A 28 8.24 9.01 2.99
C ARG A 28 9.67 8.55 3.27
N PHE A 29 10.28 7.84 2.32
CA PHE A 29 11.69 7.46 2.27
C PHE A 29 12.06 7.11 0.83
N GLU A 30 13.36 7.12 0.51
CA GLU A 30 13.89 6.82 -0.81
C GLU A 30 13.57 5.38 -1.25
N ILE A 31 12.64 5.22 -2.18
CA ILE A 31 12.32 3.95 -2.84
C ILE A 31 11.67 4.23 -4.20
N THR A 32 11.78 3.27 -5.12
CA THR A 32 11.14 3.35 -6.45
C THR A 32 9.96 2.40 -6.56
N ARG A 33 9.07 2.67 -7.53
CA ARG A 33 7.94 1.78 -7.87
C ARG A 33 8.40 0.36 -8.21
N ALA A 34 9.46 0.22 -9.01
CA ALA A 34 10.02 -1.08 -9.37
C ALA A 34 10.59 -1.85 -8.17
N GLU A 35 11.22 -1.15 -7.22
CA GLU A 35 11.64 -1.77 -5.94
C GLU A 35 10.43 -2.25 -5.13
N ILE A 36 9.34 -1.49 -5.11
CA ILE A 36 8.10 -1.90 -4.42
C ILE A 36 7.53 -3.17 -5.04
N GLU A 37 7.37 -3.20 -6.36
CA GLU A 37 6.83 -4.35 -7.10
C GLU A 37 7.67 -5.61 -6.90
N ARG A 38 9.00 -5.48 -6.96
CA ARG A 38 9.92 -6.59 -6.71
C ARG A 38 9.78 -7.16 -5.29
N VAL A 39 9.76 -6.30 -4.27
CA VAL A 39 9.59 -6.72 -2.87
C VAL A 39 8.24 -7.41 -2.68
N VAL A 40 7.16 -6.83 -3.23
CA VAL A 40 5.81 -7.40 -3.11
C VAL A 40 5.75 -8.79 -3.75
N SER A 41 6.31 -8.95 -4.94
CA SER A 41 6.33 -10.25 -5.61
C SER A 41 7.14 -11.30 -4.85
N ALA A 42 8.35 -10.94 -4.38
CA ALA A 42 9.18 -11.82 -3.56
C ALA A 42 8.47 -12.21 -2.24
N PHE A 43 7.81 -11.25 -1.60
CA PHE A 43 7.10 -11.47 -0.36
C PHE A 43 5.91 -12.42 -0.53
N TYR A 44 5.12 -12.26 -1.59
CA TYR A 44 3.97 -13.15 -1.83
C TYR A 44 4.38 -14.53 -2.32
N ALA A 45 5.51 -14.66 -3.03
CA ALA A 45 6.12 -15.96 -3.28
C ALA A 45 6.47 -16.66 -1.96
N ALA A 46 7.05 -15.95 -1.00
CA ALA A 46 7.37 -16.49 0.33
C ALA A 46 6.11 -16.83 1.15
N CYS A 47 5.07 -15.98 1.10
CA CYS A 47 3.79 -16.24 1.78
C CYS A 47 3.12 -17.52 1.29
N ARG A 48 3.19 -17.78 -0.03
CA ARG A 48 2.63 -18.99 -0.65
C ARG A 48 3.36 -20.28 -0.25
N ALA A 49 4.62 -20.17 0.16
CA ALA A 49 5.40 -21.30 0.67
C ALA A 49 5.28 -21.45 2.21
N HIS A 50 4.84 -20.43 2.93
CA HIS A 50 4.82 -20.44 4.38
C HIS A 50 3.62 -21.24 4.95
N PRO A 51 3.83 -22.28 5.78
CA PRO A 51 2.79 -23.22 6.18
C PRO A 51 1.64 -22.57 6.96
N GLY A 52 1.91 -21.52 7.73
CA GLY A 52 0.89 -20.79 8.51
C GLY A 52 0.15 -19.69 7.73
N LEU A 53 0.72 -19.18 6.62
CA LEU A 53 0.15 -18.04 5.88
C LEU A 53 -0.48 -18.50 4.57
N ALA A 54 0.11 -19.48 3.89
CA ALA A 54 -0.35 -19.99 2.61
C ALA A 54 -1.83 -20.40 2.63
N PRO A 55 -2.34 -21.16 3.63
CA PRO A 55 -3.75 -21.55 3.67
C PRO A 55 -4.70 -20.36 3.82
N VAL A 56 -4.28 -19.30 4.51
CA VAL A 56 -5.11 -18.11 4.70
C VAL A 56 -5.20 -17.29 3.43
N PHE A 57 -4.09 -17.05 2.74
CA PHE A 57 -4.14 -16.36 1.46
C PHE A 57 -4.83 -17.20 0.39
N ALA A 58 -4.61 -18.51 0.32
CA ALA A 58 -5.26 -19.39 -0.65
C ALA A 58 -6.80 -19.41 -0.51
N ALA A 59 -7.33 -19.12 0.69
CA ALA A 59 -8.78 -18.99 0.91
C ALA A 59 -9.37 -17.70 0.32
N HIS A 60 -8.56 -16.67 0.07
CA HIS A 60 -9.01 -15.33 -0.33
C HIS A 60 -8.45 -14.84 -1.67
N VAL A 61 -7.38 -15.46 -2.16
CA VAL A 61 -6.62 -15.02 -3.34
C VAL A 61 -6.58 -16.14 -4.36
N THR A 62 -7.32 -15.94 -5.46
CA THR A 62 -7.33 -16.84 -6.62
C THR A 62 -6.51 -16.25 -7.79
N ASP A 63 -6.54 -14.93 -7.94
CA ASP A 63 -5.74 -14.18 -8.92
C ASP A 63 -4.55 -13.50 -8.23
N TRP A 64 -3.39 -14.16 -8.29
CA TRP A 64 -2.16 -13.69 -7.66
C TRP A 64 -1.59 -12.43 -8.30
N PRO A 65 -1.44 -12.33 -9.64
CA PRO A 65 -1.00 -11.09 -10.29
C PRO A 65 -1.85 -9.88 -9.89
N ALA A 66 -3.18 -10.00 -9.87
CA ALA A 66 -4.06 -8.90 -9.47
C ALA A 66 -3.89 -8.54 -7.98
N HIS A 67 -3.70 -9.53 -7.10
CA HIS A 67 -3.46 -9.29 -5.69
C HIS A 67 -2.13 -8.56 -5.45
N GLU A 68 -1.04 -9.03 -6.07
CA GLU A 68 0.28 -8.42 -5.97
C GLU A 68 0.25 -6.98 -6.48
N ALA A 69 -0.34 -6.73 -7.66
CA ALA A 69 -0.49 -5.38 -8.23
C ALA A 69 -1.23 -4.43 -7.28
N ARG A 70 -2.34 -4.89 -6.67
CA ARG A 70 -3.10 -4.11 -5.70
C ARG A 70 -2.30 -3.77 -4.45
N VAL A 71 -1.44 -4.68 -3.99
CA VAL A 71 -0.58 -4.46 -2.81
C VAL A 71 0.59 -3.54 -3.15
N SER A 72 1.13 -3.64 -4.36
CA SER A 72 2.10 -2.66 -4.88
C SER A 72 1.50 -1.26 -4.95
N ASP A 73 0.26 -1.11 -5.45
CA ASP A 73 -0.46 0.17 -5.44
C ASP A 73 -0.66 0.69 -4.02
N PHE A 74 -1.02 -0.17 -3.07
CA PHE A 74 -1.16 0.22 -1.67
C PHE A 74 0.14 0.82 -1.13
N TRP A 75 1.27 0.16 -1.38
CA TRP A 75 2.58 0.64 -0.92
C TRP A 75 3.04 1.90 -1.65
N ALA A 76 2.82 1.98 -2.97
CA ALA A 76 3.16 3.17 -3.74
C ALA A 76 2.30 4.39 -3.30
N ASN A 77 1.01 4.20 -3.02
CA ASN A 77 0.21 5.26 -2.41
C ASN A 77 0.71 5.65 -1.03
N THR A 78 1.13 4.66 -0.24
CA THR A 78 1.56 4.87 1.13
C THR A 78 2.97 5.43 1.22
N ILE A 79 3.86 5.21 0.27
CA ILE A 79 5.25 5.68 0.36
C ILE A 79 5.50 6.83 -0.62
N LEU A 80 5.04 6.68 -1.86
CA LEU A 80 5.28 7.60 -2.99
C LEU A 80 4.12 8.58 -3.24
N HIS A 81 3.01 8.44 -2.51
CA HIS A 81 1.81 9.27 -2.68
C HIS A 81 1.12 9.14 -4.05
N GLU A 82 1.32 8.01 -4.74
CA GLU A 82 0.87 7.76 -6.12
C GLU A 82 -0.66 7.64 -6.34
N ARG A 83 -1.56 8.11 -5.46
CA ARG A 83 -3.05 8.12 -5.62
C ARG A 83 -3.72 7.04 -6.52
N CYS A 84 -3.19 5.82 -6.58
CA CYS A 84 -3.55 4.73 -7.49
C CYS A 84 -4.24 3.56 -6.76
N TYR A 85 -3.96 3.36 -5.48
CA TYR A 85 -4.69 2.39 -4.65
C TYR A 85 -6.12 2.83 -4.34
N VAL A 86 -7.07 1.99 -4.75
CA VAL A 86 -8.49 2.10 -4.42
C VAL A 86 -8.88 0.93 -3.50
N GLY A 87 -9.12 1.22 -2.23
CA GLY A 87 -9.55 0.20 -1.26
C GLY A 87 -9.41 0.63 0.20
N ASN A 88 -9.86 -0.25 1.09
CA ASN A 88 -9.73 -0.07 2.54
C ASN A 88 -9.06 -1.31 3.15
N ALA A 89 -7.74 -1.21 3.37
CA ALA A 89 -6.94 -2.32 3.89
C ALA A 89 -7.48 -2.82 5.24
N MET A 90 -7.87 -1.93 6.14
CA MET A 90 -8.45 -2.30 7.44
C MET A 90 -9.70 -3.16 7.26
N GLN A 91 -10.64 -2.69 6.44
CA GLN A 91 -11.91 -3.38 6.22
C GLN A 91 -11.67 -4.78 5.63
N THR A 92 -10.75 -4.94 4.67
CA THR A 92 -10.40 -6.23 4.08
C THR A 92 -9.93 -7.23 5.15
N HIS A 93 -9.01 -6.82 6.03
CA HIS A 93 -8.48 -7.72 7.08
C HIS A 93 -9.54 -8.06 8.14
N VAL A 94 -10.40 -7.10 8.50
CA VAL A 94 -11.51 -7.33 9.41
C VAL A 94 -12.53 -8.31 8.80
N GLN A 95 -12.84 -8.18 7.51
CA GLN A 95 -13.85 -9.00 6.82
C GLN A 95 -13.36 -10.39 6.38
N ALA A 96 -12.05 -10.62 6.33
CA ALA A 96 -11.48 -11.91 5.93
C ALA A 96 -11.91 -13.10 6.81
N GLY A 97 -12.38 -12.87 8.04
CA GLY A 97 -12.98 -13.88 8.92
C GLY A 97 -12.02 -14.89 9.54
N ASN A 98 -10.97 -15.30 8.83
CA ASN A 98 -9.95 -16.24 9.29
C ASN A 98 -8.59 -15.58 9.59
N VAL A 99 -8.45 -14.27 9.37
CA VAL A 99 -7.28 -13.49 9.82
C VAL A 99 -7.40 -13.26 11.32
N LYS A 100 -6.40 -13.78 12.07
CA LYS A 100 -6.31 -13.68 13.53
C LYS A 100 -5.21 -12.71 13.96
N PRO A 101 -5.32 -12.06 15.14
CA PRO A 101 -4.33 -11.10 15.63
C PRO A 101 -2.89 -11.64 15.72
N GLY A 102 -2.72 -12.93 15.99
CA GLY A 102 -1.40 -13.57 16.06
C GLY A 102 -0.73 -13.78 14.71
N MET A 103 -1.46 -13.71 13.60
CA MET A 103 -0.89 -13.92 12.26
C MET A 103 -0.10 -12.71 11.75
N PHE A 104 -0.36 -11.53 12.33
CA PHE A 104 0.33 -10.30 11.94
C PHE A 104 1.82 -10.34 12.29
N SER A 105 2.22 -10.96 13.40
CA SER A 105 3.66 -11.10 13.72
C SER A 105 4.36 -11.97 12.70
N THR A 106 3.81 -13.14 12.39
CA THR A 106 4.37 -14.03 11.35
C THR A 106 4.46 -13.36 9.98
N TRP A 107 3.43 -12.59 9.60
CA TRP A 107 3.44 -11.82 8.35
C TRP A 107 4.54 -10.74 8.37
N LEU A 108 4.67 -10.00 9.47
CA LEU A 108 5.66 -8.93 9.61
C LEU A 108 7.10 -9.47 9.63
N ASP A 109 7.36 -10.58 10.33
CA ASP A 109 8.68 -11.22 10.39
C ASP A 109 9.11 -11.70 8.98
N LEU A 110 8.17 -12.27 8.23
CA LEU A 110 8.42 -12.70 6.85
C LEU A 110 8.64 -11.51 5.91
N PHE A 111 7.87 -10.43 6.09
CA PHE A 111 8.01 -9.22 5.30
C PHE A 111 9.36 -8.54 5.57
N GLU A 112 9.76 -8.44 6.84
CA GLU A 112 11.07 -7.93 7.24
C GLU A 112 12.22 -8.75 6.64
N THR A 113 12.12 -10.08 6.68
CA THR A 113 13.11 -10.98 6.04
C THR A 113 13.21 -10.71 4.54
N THR A 114 12.07 -10.51 3.88
CA THR A 114 12.04 -10.20 2.44
C THR A 114 12.66 -8.84 2.16
N LEU A 115 12.34 -7.81 2.94
CA LEU A 115 12.90 -6.47 2.80
C LEU A 115 14.42 -6.47 2.90
N HIS A 116 14.98 -7.18 3.87
CA HIS A 116 16.44 -7.29 4.04
C HIS A 116 17.13 -8.06 2.90
N SER A 117 16.41 -8.98 2.25
CA SER A 117 16.93 -9.73 1.11
C SER A 117 16.91 -8.91 -0.18
N GLU A 118 15.89 -8.07 -0.34
CA GLU A 118 15.64 -7.34 -1.58
C GLU A 118 16.22 -5.92 -1.58
N LEU A 119 16.41 -5.27 -0.43
CA LEU A 119 16.74 -3.85 -0.35
C LEU A 119 18.01 -3.56 0.46
N PRO A 120 18.69 -2.43 0.19
CA PRO A 120 19.72 -1.91 1.08
C PRO A 120 19.21 -1.70 2.50
N PRO A 121 20.05 -1.88 3.54
CA PRO A 121 19.62 -1.87 4.95
C PRO A 121 18.81 -0.64 5.36
N ALA A 122 19.17 0.54 4.89
CA ALA A 122 18.46 1.78 5.22
C ALA A 122 17.01 1.80 4.67
N LYS A 123 16.80 1.31 3.44
CA LYS A 123 15.46 1.22 2.83
C LYS A 123 14.62 0.13 3.51
N ALA A 124 15.24 -1.03 3.76
CA ALA A 124 14.60 -2.15 4.45
C ALA A 124 14.10 -1.74 5.85
N ALA A 125 14.95 -1.08 6.64
CA ALA A 125 14.60 -0.61 7.98
C ALA A 125 13.46 0.44 7.95
N ALA A 126 13.50 1.39 7.02
CA ALA A 126 12.47 2.41 6.90
C ALA A 126 11.10 1.81 6.52
N TRP A 127 11.08 0.88 5.56
CA TRP A 127 9.85 0.22 5.15
C TRP A 127 9.34 -0.74 6.23
N SER A 128 10.21 -1.51 6.87
CA SER A 128 9.83 -2.37 7.99
C SER A 128 9.17 -1.56 9.10
N ALA A 129 9.78 -0.45 9.54
CA ALA A 129 9.20 0.42 10.57
C ALA A 129 7.79 0.94 10.21
N LEU A 130 7.58 1.30 8.94
CA LEU A 130 6.25 1.69 8.46
C LEU A 130 5.25 0.52 8.46
N ALA A 131 5.68 -0.66 8.01
CA ALA A 131 4.85 -1.86 8.00
C ALA A 131 4.43 -2.28 9.41
N HIS A 132 5.33 -2.23 10.39
CA HIS A 132 5.00 -2.51 11.79
C HIS A 132 3.95 -1.53 12.34
N ARG A 133 4.07 -0.22 12.05
CA ARG A 133 3.08 0.78 12.50
C ARG A 133 1.69 0.50 11.91
N ILE A 134 1.62 0.23 10.61
CA ILE A 134 0.35 -0.10 9.92
C ILE A 134 -0.20 -1.43 10.44
N GLY A 135 0.66 -2.44 10.59
CA GLY A 135 0.31 -3.77 11.09
C GLY A 135 -0.26 -3.74 12.50
N GLN A 136 0.28 -2.90 13.39
CA GLN A 136 -0.29 -2.67 14.73
C GLN A 136 -1.71 -2.12 14.66
N THR A 137 -1.97 -1.16 13.77
CA THR A 137 -3.32 -0.60 13.57
C THR A 137 -4.28 -1.66 13.02
N LEU A 138 -3.88 -2.43 11.99
CA LEU A 138 -4.69 -3.51 11.42
C LEU A 138 -5.02 -4.59 12.45
N ARG A 139 -4.00 -5.03 13.22
CA ARG A 139 -4.18 -5.99 14.30
C ARG A 139 -5.19 -5.49 15.34
N ALA A 140 -5.10 -4.23 15.76
CA ALA A 140 -6.04 -3.66 16.72
C ALA A 140 -7.50 -3.67 16.19
N GLY A 141 -7.71 -3.38 14.90
CA GLY A 141 -9.03 -3.48 14.27
C GLY A 141 -9.58 -4.90 14.24
N VAL A 142 -8.73 -5.90 13.97
CA VAL A 142 -9.11 -7.33 14.01
C VAL A 142 -9.43 -7.79 15.43
N VAL A 143 -8.65 -7.38 16.43
CA VAL A 143 -8.95 -7.68 17.84
C VAL A 143 -10.30 -7.09 18.24
N ASN A 144 -10.59 -5.83 17.88
CA ASN A 144 -11.87 -5.20 18.19
C ASN A 144 -13.04 -5.98 17.57
N ARG A 145 -12.92 -6.50 16.34
CA ARG A 145 -13.93 -7.39 15.74
C ARG A 145 -14.15 -8.66 16.56
N GLU A 146 -13.08 -9.27 17.07
CA GLU A 146 -13.13 -10.52 17.86
C GLU A 146 -13.73 -10.31 19.26
N THR A 147 -13.71 -9.10 19.78
CA THR A 147 -14.36 -8.74 21.04
C THR A 147 -15.73 -8.07 20.80
N HIS A 148 -16.80 -8.45 21.50
CA HIS A 148 -18.05 -7.69 21.45
C HIS A 148 -17.91 -6.29 22.09
N PRO A 149 -18.81 -5.32 21.82
CA PRO A 149 -18.96 -4.15 22.68
C PRO A 149 -19.23 -4.63 24.11
N GLY A 150 -18.27 -4.45 25.02
CA GLY A 150 -18.29 -5.03 26.37
C GLY A 150 -17.14 -5.99 26.69
N GLY A 151 -16.20 -6.23 25.76
CA GLY A 151 -14.96 -6.97 26.03
C GLY A 151 -15.09 -8.50 26.10
N VAL A 152 -16.27 -9.05 25.80
CA VAL A 152 -16.49 -10.50 25.75
C VAL A 152 -15.91 -11.06 24.45
N PRO A 153 -14.98 -12.04 24.49
CA PRO A 153 -14.47 -12.70 23.29
C PRO A 153 -15.58 -13.44 22.54
N LYS A 154 -15.61 -13.32 21.20
CA LYS A 154 -16.43 -14.15 20.31
C LYS A 154 -15.86 -15.56 20.29
N LEU A 155 -16.28 -16.38 21.25
CA LEU A 155 -16.07 -17.82 21.17
C LEU A 155 -16.94 -18.33 20.02
N GLY A 156 -16.29 -18.84 18.97
CA GLY A 156 -17.01 -19.50 17.88
C GLY A 156 -17.91 -20.59 18.44
N ASN A 157 -19.13 -20.68 17.93
CA ASN A 157 -20.14 -21.67 18.33
C ASN A 157 -19.50 -23.07 18.40
N PRO A 158 -19.58 -23.81 19.52
CA PRO A 158 -19.05 -25.17 19.57
C PRO A 158 -20.03 -26.08 18.84
N PHE A 159 -19.74 -26.30 17.56
CA PHE A 159 -20.46 -27.20 16.65
C PHE A 159 -21.91 -26.80 16.31
#